data_AF-A0A2J6PDU3-F1
#
_entry.id   AF-A0A2J6PDU3-F1
#
_cell.length_a   1.000
_cell.length_b   1.000
_cell.length_c   1.000
_cell.angle_alpha   90.00
_cell.angle_beta   90.00
_cell.angle_gamma   90.00
#
_symmetry.space_group_name_H-M   'P 1'
#
loop_
_entity.id
_entity.type
_entity.pdbx_description
1 polymer ?
#
loop_
_entity_poly.entity_id
_entity_poly.type
_entity_poly.pdbx_seq_one_letter_code
_entity_poly.pdbx_strand_id
1 'polypeptide(L)' 'WADLGVRVVVRWWLAKRERVSVLPVYTIKGYIHSITFSGIYITDIFEDFIINELLPLYNLYLGPRSVIIMDNISVH' A
#
# COMPACT_ATOMS: atom_id res chain seq x y z
N TRP A 1 -14.79 -7.74 -44.55
CA TRP A 1 -13.38 -7.77 -44.15
C TRP A 1 -13.07 -6.41 -43.55
N ALA A 2 -12.88 -6.32 -42.24
CA ALA A 2 -12.49 -5.09 -41.56
C ALA A 2 -11.03 -5.25 -41.11
N ASP A 3 -10.21 -4.23 -41.35
CA ASP A 3 -8.79 -4.25 -41.02
C ASP A 3 -8.56 -4.47 -39.52
N LEU A 4 -7.55 -5.28 -39.20
CA LEU A 4 -7.14 -5.58 -37.84
C LEU A 4 -6.83 -4.27 -37.11
N GLY A 5 -7.64 -3.90 -36.11
CA GLY A 5 -7.43 -2.69 -35.32
C GLY A 5 -6.08 -2.74 -34.60
N VAL A 6 -5.14 -1.88 -34.99
CA VAL A 6 -3.83 -1.75 -34.33
C VAL A 6 -3.99 -0.85 -33.10
N ARG A 7 -3.50 -1.32 -31.94
CA ARG A 7 -3.53 -0.57 -30.69
C ARG A 7 -2.59 0.64 -30.77
N VAL A 8 -3.13 1.85 -30.69
CA VAL A 8 -2.31 3.07 -30.55
C VAL A 8 -1.76 3.13 -29.12
N VAL A 9 -0.44 3.01 -28.97
CA VAL A 9 0.26 3.16 -27.68
C VAL A 9 0.84 4.56 -27.61
N VAL A 10 0.22 5.45 -26.85
CA VAL A 10 0.78 6.77 -26.54
C VAL A 10 1.60 6.66 -25.26
N ARG A 11 2.91 6.95 -25.34
CA ARG A 11 3.80 7.00 -24.17
C ARG A 11 3.98 8.45 -23.75
N TRP A 12 3.46 8.80 -22.58
CA TRP A 12 3.73 10.08 -21.94
C TRP A 12 4.79 9.88 -20.86
N TRP A 13 5.86 10.68 -20.92
CA TRP A 13 6.84 10.73 -19.84
C TRP A 13 6.26 11.60 -18.72
N LEU A 14 5.98 11.00 -17.57
CA LEU A 14 5.67 11.78 -16.37
C LEU A 14 6.90 12.60 -16.00
N ALA A 15 6.71 13.90 -15.78
CA ALA A 15 7.77 14.78 -15.29
C ALA A 15 8.40 14.17 -14.02
N LYS A 16 9.73 14.22 -13.91
CA LYS A 16 10.46 13.73 -12.73
C LYS A 16 10.01 14.55 -11.51
N ARG A 17 9.09 14.01 -10.74
CA ARG A 17 8.56 14.58 -9.50
C ARG A 17 8.92 13.65 -8.35
N GLU A 18 9.16 14.23 -7.19
CA GLU A 18 9.31 13.46 -5.97
C GLU A 18 7.99 12.74 -5.67
N ARG A 19 8.07 11.44 -5.39
CA ARG A 19 6.91 10.62 -5.06
C ARG A 19 6.88 10.46 -3.55
N VAL A 20 5.78 10.87 -2.94
CA VAL A 20 5.53 10.62 -1.52
C VAL A 20 4.46 9.53 -1.44
N SER A 21 4.79 8.48 -0.71
CA SER A 21 3.91 7.35 -0.45
C SER A 21 3.41 7.43 0.98
N VAL A 22 2.13 7.10 1.18
CA VAL A 22 1.48 7.09 2.50
C VAL A 22 0.85 5.73 2.71
N LEU A 23 1.15 5.06 3.82
CA LEU A 23 0.48 3.84 4.25
C LEU A 23 -0.37 4.15 5.49
N PRO A 24 -1.68 4.35 5.32
CA PRO A 24 -2.57 4.59 6.44
C PRO A 24 -3.23 3.31 6.93
N VAL A 25 -3.42 3.21 8.24
CA VAL A 25 -4.13 2.12 8.90
C VAL A 25 -5.34 2.66 9.61
N TYR A 26 -6.47 2.02 9.35
CA TYR A 26 -7.77 2.36 9.91
C TYR A 26 -8.42 1.17 10.61
N THR A 27 -9.26 1.50 11.58
CA THR A 27 -10.30 0.60 12.10
C THR A 27 -11.68 1.14 11.76
N ILE A 28 -12.71 0.34 12.05
CA ILE A 28 -14.11 0.80 12.11
C ILE A 28 -14.34 2.00 13.05
N LYS A 29 -13.43 2.26 14.01
CA LYS A 29 -13.51 3.41 14.93
C LYS A 29 -12.71 4.63 14.44
N GLY A 30 -12.06 4.52 13.28
CA GLY A 30 -11.26 5.59 12.68
C GLY A 30 -9.77 5.25 12.57
N TYR A 31 -8.98 6.29 12.38
CA TYR A 31 -7.53 6.25 12.17
C TYR A 31 -6.79 5.63 13.36
N ILE A 32 -5.79 4.79 13.06
CA ILE A 32 -4.86 4.25 14.06
C ILE A 32 -3.49 4.90 13.91
N HIS A 33 -2.90 4.73 12.72
CA HIS A 33 -1.50 5.04 12.48
C HIS A 33 -1.23 5.20 10.98
N SER A 34 -0.14 5.86 10.63
CA SER A 34 0.33 5.94 9.24
C SER A 34 1.81 6.22 9.16
N ILE A 35 2.43 5.71 8.10
CA ILE A 35 3.78 6.13 7.70
C ILE A 35 3.72 6.93 6.41
N THR A 36 4.64 7.87 6.29
CA THR A 36 4.85 8.67 5.08
C THR A 36 6.33 8.60 4.73
N PHE A 37 6.65 8.23 3.49
CA PHE A 37 8.03 8.16 3.02
C PHE A 37 8.14 8.60 1.57
N SER A 38 9.32 9.09 1.20
CA SER A 38 9.66 9.43 -0.18
C SER A 38 10.13 8.19 -0.91
N GLY A 39 9.60 7.94 -2.11
CA GLY A 39 10.01 6.84 -2.97
C GLY A 39 8.98 5.73 -3.14
N ILE A 40 9.49 4.58 -3.58
CA ILE A 40 8.69 3.40 -3.97
C ILE A 40 8.50 2.53 -2.74
N TYR A 41 7.28 2.03 -2.59
CA TYR A 41 6.94 1.03 -1.59
C TYR A 41 7.50 -0.34 -1.99
N ILE A 42 8.29 -0.94 -1.08
CA ILE A 42 8.96 -2.24 -1.27
C ILE A 42 8.68 -3.15 -0.07
N THR A 43 8.90 -4.46 -0.23
CA THR A 43 8.65 -5.47 0.80
C THR A 43 9.33 -5.16 2.13
N ASP A 44 10.58 -4.70 2.13
CA ASP A 44 11.30 -4.39 3.37
C ASP A 44 10.62 -3.27 4.18
N ILE A 45 10.11 -2.23 3.50
CA ILE A 45 9.37 -1.13 4.15
C ILE A 45 8.04 -1.65 4.72
N PHE A 46 7.39 -2.56 4.00
CA PHE A 46 6.17 -3.18 4.47
C PHE A 46 6.39 -4.04 5.72
N GLU A 47 7.37 -4.93 5.69
CA GLU A 47 7.67 -5.83 6.80
C GLU A 47 8.03 -5.05 8.06
N ASP A 48 8.89 -4.03 7.92
CA ASP A 48 9.27 -3.14 9.02
C ASP A 48 8.04 -2.43 9.60
N PHE A 49 7.18 -1.87 8.73
CA PHE A 49 5.94 -1.23 9.15
C PHE A 49 5.00 -2.18 9.90
N ILE A 50 4.81 -3.40 9.39
CA ILE A 50 3.93 -4.39 10.03
C ILE A 50 4.50 -4.82 11.38
N ILE A 51 5.76 -5.22 11.41
CA ILE A 51 6.37 -5.85 12.59
C ILE A 51 6.62 -4.81 13.69
N ASN A 52 7.20 -3.68 13.34
CA ASN A 52 7.72 -2.73 14.32
C ASN A 52 6.73 -1.62 14.67
N GLU A 53 5.81 -1.26 13.76
CA GLU A 53 4.85 -0.19 14.00
C GLU A 53 3.42 -0.70 14.21
N LEU A 54 2.95 -1.63 13.37
CA LEU A 54 1.55 -2.04 13.38
C LEU A 54 1.23 -3.08 14.47
N LEU A 55 1.93 -4.21 14.50
CA LEU A 55 1.65 -5.31 15.43
C LEU A 55 1.63 -4.91 16.91
N PRO A 56 2.50 -3.99 17.40
CA PRO A 56 2.42 -3.52 18.78
C PRO A 56 1.10 -2.83 19.15
N LEU A 57 0.35 -2.33 18.17
CA LEU A 57 -0.96 -1.69 18.37
C LEU A 57 -2.13 -2.68 18.34
N TYR A 58 -1.86 -3.94 17.99
CA TYR A 58 -2.85 -4.99 17.82
C TYR A 58 -2.86 -5.91 19.04
N ASN A 59 -4.04 -6.49 19.31
CA ASN A 59 -4.21 -7.41 20.42
C ASN A 59 -4.11 -8.85 19.93
N LEU A 60 -3.84 -9.75 20.87
CA LEU A 60 -3.94 -11.19 20.65
C LEU A 60 -5.32 -11.58 20.12
N TYR A 61 -5.35 -12.68 19.37
CA TYR A 61 -6.57 -13.21 18.77
C TYR A 61 -7.69 -13.46 19.79
N LEU A 62 -8.92 -13.22 19.33
CA LEU A 62 -10.19 -12.95 20.05
C LEU A 62 -10.32 -11.56 20.71
N GLY A 63 -9.23 -10.79 20.87
CA GLY A 63 -9.28 -9.40 21.30
C GLY A 63 -9.73 -8.44 20.18
N PRO A 64 -10.23 -7.22 20.51
CA PRO A 64 -10.48 -6.19 19.51
C PRO A 64 -9.17 -5.79 18.80
N ARG A 65 -9.19 -5.47 17.50
CA ARG A 65 -7.97 -5.19 16.71
C ARG A 65 -7.01 -6.38 16.68
N SER A 66 -7.52 -7.57 16.34
CA SER A 66 -6.71 -8.80 16.20
C SER A 66 -6.63 -9.31 14.76
N VAL A 67 -7.25 -8.61 13.81
CA VAL A 67 -7.29 -8.98 12.39
C VAL A 67 -6.83 -7.79 11.56
N ILE A 68 -5.87 -8.04 10.66
CA ILE A 68 -5.41 -7.09 9.65
C ILE A 68 -6.04 -7.50 8.32
N ILE A 69 -6.58 -6.53 7.58
CA ILE A 69 -7.16 -6.73 6.25
C ILE A 69 -6.38 -5.84 5.29
N MET A 70 -5.82 -6.44 4.23
CA MET A 70 -5.02 -5.78 3.20
C MET A 70 -5.44 -6.32 1.83
N ASP A 71 -5.14 -5.59 0.75
CA ASP A 71 -5.28 -6.11 -0.60
C ASP A 71 -4.20 -7.16 -0.89
N ASN A 72 -4.34 -7.87 -2.01
CA ASN A 72 -3.40 -8.91 -2.43
C ASN A 72 -2.51 -8.38 -3.56
N ILE A 73 -1.49 -7.61 -3.19
CA ILE A 73 -0.41 -7.20 -4.10
C ILE A 73 0.89 -7.92 -3.71
N SER A 74 1.78 -8.15 -4.67
CA SER A 74 3.01 -8.95 -4.49
C SER A 74 4.01 -8.43 -3.45
N VAL A 75 3.80 -7.22 -2.94
CA VAL A 75 4.67 -6.57 -1.95
C VAL A 75 4.10 -6.63 -0.53
N HIS A 76 2.86 -7.13 -0.38
CA HIS A 76 2.30 -7.58 0.90
C HIS A 76 2.71 -9.02 1.17
#